data_AF-A0A517YV61-F1
#
_entry.id   AF-A0A517YV61-F1
#
_cell.length_a   1.000
_cell.length_b   1.000
_cell.length_c   1.000
_cell.angle_alpha   90.00
_cell.angle_beta   90.00
_cell.angle_gamma   90.00
#
_symmetry.space_group_name_H-M   'P 1'
#
loop_
_entity.id
_entity.type
_entity.pdbx_description
1 polymer ?
#
loop_
_entity_poly.entity_id
_entity_poly.type
_entity_poly.pdbx_seq_one_letter_code
_entity_poly.pdbx_strand_id
1 'polypeptide(L)'
;MRKLKIVMIAYLLLAVTSLVFAAKDEAVNTVGVEGYDLISYHDVNGPIVGNGNHVAVYDGTTYLFANDENKALFEKDPEKYIPAYGGFCAYGMANGYRFAADPMVWKMVDGKLYLNFSQKVQENWEDTLSENIEKANIAWDQIKDDGPDASVFGVQGYDLVSYLSGEPKRGSTAYLAKYKGVTYLFENRQNKSTFEKDPEKYLPAYGGYCAYGVSVGQKFVGDPMVWKIVDDKLYLNLDKKIQGVWSEDIPNNIKKADVEWKNLKNN
;
A
#
# COMPACT_ATOMS: atom_id res chain seq x y z
N MET A 1 -19.14 16.32 78.35
CA MET A 1 -17.80 16.04 77.77
C MET A 1 -17.86 14.75 76.96
N ARG A 2 -18.14 14.83 75.65
CA ARG A 2 -18.20 13.66 74.74
C ARG A 2 -16.93 13.66 73.89
N LYS A 3 -16.14 12.59 73.98
CA LYS A 3 -14.90 12.41 73.22
C LYS A 3 -15.22 12.22 71.73
N LEU A 4 -14.71 13.12 70.89
CA LEU A 4 -14.82 13.07 69.44
C LEU A 4 -13.83 12.01 68.91
N LYS A 5 -14.32 10.94 68.29
CA LYS A 5 -13.48 9.98 67.57
C LYS A 5 -13.12 10.57 66.21
N ILE A 6 -11.84 10.84 66.00
CA ILE A 6 -11.27 11.23 64.71
C ILE A 6 -11.27 9.99 63.81
N VAL A 7 -12.09 9.99 62.76
CA VAL A 7 -12.05 8.97 61.71
C VAL A 7 -11.13 9.51 60.61
N MET A 8 -9.98 8.87 60.46
CA MET A 8 -8.98 9.17 59.45
C MET A 8 -9.43 8.54 58.12
N ILE A 9 -9.98 9.35 57.21
CA ILE A 9 -10.33 8.91 55.86
C ILE A 9 -9.05 8.96 55.02
N ALA A 10 -8.47 7.79 54.75
CA ALA A 10 -7.36 7.64 53.82
C ALA A 10 -7.85 7.88 52.39
N TYR A 11 -7.36 8.95 51.75
CA TYR A 11 -7.54 9.16 50.32
C TYR A 11 -6.65 8.18 49.56
N LEU A 12 -7.25 7.10 49.05
CA LEU A 12 -6.61 6.20 48.09
C LEU A 12 -6.67 6.87 46.70
N LEU A 13 -5.58 7.49 46.27
CA LEU A 13 -5.41 7.94 44.88
C LEU A 13 -5.34 6.72 43.96
N LEU A 14 -6.45 6.36 43.31
CA LEU A 14 -6.41 5.46 42.15
C LEU A 14 -5.85 6.25 40.97
N ALA A 15 -4.56 6.08 40.69
CA ALA A 15 -3.99 6.46 39.40
C ALA A 15 -4.57 5.51 38.34
N VAL A 16 -5.59 5.98 37.61
CA VAL A 16 -6.06 5.31 36.40
C VAL A 16 -5.03 5.59 35.31
N THR A 17 -4.05 4.70 35.17
CA THR A 17 -3.20 4.66 33.98
C THR A 17 -4.07 4.14 32.83
N SER A 18 -4.61 5.04 32.00
CA SER A 18 -5.15 4.65 30.71
C SER A 18 -4.01 4.08 29.88
N LEU A 19 -4.01 2.76 29.70
CA LEU A 19 -3.24 2.12 28.64
C LEU A 19 -3.83 2.64 27.32
N VAL A 20 -3.21 3.67 26.76
CA VAL A 20 -3.43 4.03 25.37
C VAL A 20 -2.81 2.91 24.56
N PHE A 21 -3.63 1.97 24.09
CA PHE A 21 -3.23 1.12 22.98
C PHE A 21 -3.00 2.07 21.80
N ALA A 22 -1.75 2.19 21.38
CA ALA A 22 -1.44 2.77 20.09
C ALA A 22 -2.24 1.97 19.05
N ALA A 23 -3.17 2.62 18.35
CA ALA A 23 -3.79 2.04 17.18
C ALA A 23 -2.64 1.60 16.25
N LYS A 24 -2.60 0.31 15.90
CA LYS A 24 -1.68 -0.19 14.87
C LYS A 24 -1.92 0.66 13.62
N ASP A 25 -0.84 1.18 13.05
CA ASP A 25 -0.83 1.95 11.80
C ASP A 25 -1.80 1.32 10.79
N GLU A 26 -2.78 2.11 10.32
CA GLU A 26 -3.76 1.66 9.34
C GLU A 26 -3.06 1.14 8.09
N ALA A 27 -3.43 -0.07 7.68
CA ALA A 27 -2.86 -0.79 6.54
C ALA A 27 -2.86 0.06 5.27
N VAL A 28 -1.68 0.18 4.65
CA VAL A 28 -1.52 0.75 3.31
C VAL A 28 -2.03 -0.30 2.32
N ASN A 29 -3.21 -0.09 1.74
CA ASN A 29 -3.79 -1.05 0.79
C ASN A 29 -2.99 -1.02 -0.52
N THR A 30 -2.12 -2.02 -0.70
CA THR A 30 -1.36 -2.23 -1.93
C THR A 30 -2.27 -2.77 -3.00
N VAL A 31 -2.09 -2.26 -4.22
CA VAL A 31 -2.57 -2.99 -5.37
C VAL A 31 -1.66 -4.21 -5.49
N GLY A 32 -2.25 -5.40 -5.45
CA GLY A 32 -1.53 -6.66 -5.51
C GLY A 32 -0.65 -6.73 -6.74
N VAL A 33 0.60 -7.20 -6.55
CA VAL A 33 1.59 -7.36 -7.62
C VAL A 33 1.77 -6.09 -8.46
N GLU A 34 1.79 -4.94 -7.79
CA GLU A 34 1.96 -3.61 -8.42
C GLU A 34 0.97 -3.29 -9.54
N GLY A 35 -0.20 -3.94 -9.54
CA GLY A 35 -1.26 -3.73 -10.54
C GLY A 35 -1.12 -4.56 -11.81
N TYR A 36 -0.23 -5.54 -11.85
CA TYR A 36 -0.21 -6.51 -12.94
C TYR A 36 -1.40 -7.46 -12.87
N ASP A 37 -1.95 -7.75 -14.04
CA ASP A 37 -3.07 -8.66 -14.20
C ASP A 37 -2.62 -10.10 -13.91
N LEU A 38 -3.11 -10.70 -12.83
CA LEU A 38 -2.71 -12.04 -12.42
C LEU A 38 -3.04 -13.13 -13.45
N ILE A 39 -4.06 -12.92 -14.30
CA ILE A 39 -4.40 -13.87 -15.37
C ILE A 39 -3.35 -13.83 -16.47
N SER A 40 -2.79 -12.65 -16.75
CA SER A 40 -1.84 -12.47 -17.86
C SER A 40 -0.50 -13.20 -17.68
N TYR A 41 -0.11 -13.52 -16.44
CA TYR A 41 1.05 -14.39 -16.18
C TYR A 41 0.91 -15.80 -16.76
N HIS A 42 -0.32 -16.22 -17.07
CA HIS A 42 -0.63 -17.51 -17.68
C HIS A 42 -0.76 -17.43 -19.21
N ASP A 43 -0.59 -16.25 -19.81
CA ASP A 43 -0.59 -16.05 -21.26
C ASP A 43 0.84 -16.15 -21.84
N VAL A 44 0.94 -16.58 -23.09
CA VAL A 44 2.21 -16.69 -23.85
C VAL A 44 2.91 -15.34 -24.03
N ASN A 45 2.15 -14.24 -24.00
CA ASN A 45 2.68 -12.89 -24.16
C ASN A 45 3.29 -12.33 -22.86
N GLY A 46 3.12 -13.03 -21.73
CA GLY A 46 3.60 -12.60 -20.43
C GLY A 46 2.70 -11.56 -19.75
N PRO A 47 3.14 -11.06 -18.58
CA PRO A 47 2.30 -10.24 -17.74
C PRO A 47 2.08 -8.83 -18.33
N ILE A 48 0.84 -8.37 -18.24
CA ILE A 48 0.42 -7.01 -18.62
C ILE A 48 -0.19 -6.29 -17.43
N VAL A 49 -0.11 -4.96 -17.45
CA VAL A 49 -0.66 -4.13 -16.37
C VAL A 49 -2.18 -4.06 -16.51
N GLY A 50 -2.88 -4.25 -15.40
CA GLY A 50 -4.31 -4.01 -15.32
C GLY A 50 -4.66 -2.53 -15.26
N ASN A 51 -5.95 -2.21 -15.12
CA ASN A 51 -6.38 -0.83 -14.95
C ASN A 51 -7.56 -0.69 -13.97
N GLY A 52 -7.83 0.54 -13.56
CA GLY A 52 -8.87 0.85 -12.57
C GLY A 52 -10.32 0.60 -13.03
N ASN A 53 -10.57 0.23 -14.29
CA ASN A 53 -11.92 -0.11 -14.76
C ASN A 53 -12.29 -1.58 -14.50
N HIS A 54 -11.29 -2.45 -14.26
CA HIS A 54 -11.51 -3.88 -14.01
C HIS A 54 -10.79 -4.27 -12.71
N VAL A 55 -11.52 -4.21 -11.60
CA VAL A 55 -10.96 -4.36 -10.26
C VAL A 55 -11.67 -5.47 -9.50
N ALA A 56 -10.91 -6.35 -8.84
CA ALA A 56 -11.44 -7.30 -7.88
C ALA A 56 -10.71 -7.15 -6.53
N VAL A 57 -11.41 -7.40 -5.43
CA VAL A 57 -10.82 -7.41 -4.08
C VAL A 57 -10.87 -8.84 -3.55
N TYR A 58 -9.73 -9.35 -3.11
CA TYR A 58 -9.60 -10.67 -2.51
C TYR A 58 -8.65 -10.61 -1.32
N ASP A 59 -9.08 -11.17 -0.18
CA ASP A 59 -8.33 -11.18 1.08
C ASP A 59 -7.76 -9.80 1.48
N GLY A 60 -8.63 -8.78 1.39
CA GLY A 60 -8.28 -7.38 1.69
C GLY A 60 -7.37 -6.69 0.67
N THR A 61 -6.85 -7.40 -0.34
CA THR A 61 -5.96 -6.89 -1.38
C THR A 61 -6.75 -6.54 -2.65
N THR A 62 -6.41 -5.40 -3.26
CA THR A 62 -7.03 -4.96 -4.53
C THR A 62 -6.20 -5.45 -5.71
N TYR A 63 -6.81 -6.14 -6.67
CA TYR A 63 -6.18 -6.59 -7.92
C TYR A 63 -6.77 -5.87 -9.13
N LEU A 64 -5.92 -5.50 -10.09
CA LEU A 64 -6.32 -4.84 -11.33
C LEU A 64 -6.19 -5.81 -12.50
N PHE A 65 -7.12 -5.72 -13.45
CA PHE A 65 -7.18 -6.57 -14.63
C PHE A 65 -7.16 -5.71 -15.89
N ALA A 66 -6.62 -6.26 -16.98
CA ALA A 66 -6.54 -5.58 -18.25
C ALA A 66 -7.91 -5.48 -18.93
N ASN A 67 -8.83 -6.40 -18.63
CA ASN A 67 -10.17 -6.48 -19.19
C ASN A 67 -11.15 -7.23 -18.25
N ASP A 68 -12.44 -7.19 -18.57
CA ASP A 68 -13.50 -7.83 -17.79
C ASP A 68 -13.43 -9.36 -17.78
N GLU A 69 -12.90 -9.98 -18.84
CA GLU A 69 -12.77 -11.43 -18.93
C GLU A 69 -11.74 -11.95 -17.92
N ASN A 70 -10.57 -11.31 -17.85
CA ASN A 70 -9.53 -11.64 -16.87
C ASN A 70 -10.03 -11.42 -15.44
N LYS A 71 -10.72 -10.31 -15.17
CA LYS A 71 -11.37 -10.08 -13.87
C LYS A 71 -12.34 -11.21 -13.52
N ALA A 72 -13.21 -11.60 -14.44
CA ALA A 72 -14.19 -12.66 -14.21
C ALA A 72 -13.53 -14.03 -13.98
N LEU A 73 -12.42 -14.33 -14.67
CA LEU A 73 -11.62 -15.53 -14.43
C LEU A 73 -11.03 -15.55 -13.03
N PHE A 74 -10.48 -14.41 -12.58
CA PHE A 74 -9.94 -14.29 -11.23
C PHE A 74 -11.03 -14.44 -10.18
N GLU A 75 -12.16 -13.75 -10.30
CA GLU A 75 -13.26 -13.80 -9.32
C GLU A 75 -13.87 -15.20 -9.17
N LYS A 76 -13.77 -16.04 -10.21
CA LYS A 76 -14.25 -17.41 -10.17
C LYS A 76 -13.39 -18.32 -9.29
N ASP A 77 -12.07 -18.09 -9.27
CA ASP A 77 -11.11 -18.91 -8.53
C ASP A 77 -9.85 -18.10 -8.17
N PRO A 78 -9.92 -17.17 -7.19
CA PRO A 78 -8.81 -16.27 -6.90
C PRO A 78 -7.56 -17.01 -6.44
N GLU A 79 -7.70 -18.03 -5.58
CA GLU A 79 -6.59 -18.78 -4.97
C GLU A 79 -5.63 -19.39 -6.00
N LYS A 80 -6.18 -19.77 -7.16
CA LYS A 80 -5.41 -20.28 -8.30
C LYS A 80 -4.41 -19.26 -8.85
N TYR A 81 -4.77 -17.98 -8.86
CA TYR A 81 -4.01 -16.91 -9.53
C TYR A 81 -3.14 -16.08 -8.56
N ILE A 82 -3.47 -16.09 -7.27
CA ILE A 82 -2.68 -15.41 -6.25
C ILE A 82 -1.24 -15.96 -6.26
N PRO A 83 -0.20 -15.09 -6.28
CA PRO A 83 1.18 -15.55 -6.17
C PRO A 83 1.42 -16.34 -4.89
N ALA A 84 2.37 -17.27 -4.90
CA ALA A 84 2.68 -18.12 -3.75
C ALA A 84 2.82 -17.37 -2.42
N TYR A 85 3.39 -16.16 -2.47
CA TYR A 85 3.65 -15.32 -1.30
C TYR A 85 3.09 -13.91 -1.45
N GLY A 86 1.89 -13.77 -2.04
CA GLY A 86 1.13 -12.51 -2.01
C GLY A 86 1.78 -11.29 -2.67
N GLY A 87 2.80 -11.47 -3.51
CA GLY A 87 3.57 -10.38 -4.12
C GLY A 87 5.01 -10.24 -3.59
N PHE A 88 5.40 -11.01 -2.57
CA PHE A 88 6.75 -11.00 -2.03
C PHE A 88 7.71 -11.91 -2.80
N CYS A 89 8.98 -11.55 -2.74
CA CYS A 89 10.11 -12.28 -3.31
C CYS A 89 10.20 -13.69 -2.72
N ALA A 90 10.10 -14.72 -3.56
CA ALA A 90 10.17 -16.12 -3.18
C ALA A 90 11.49 -16.49 -2.50
N TYR A 91 12.62 -16.00 -3.03
CA TYR A 91 13.91 -16.21 -2.37
C TYR A 91 14.04 -15.48 -1.04
N GLY A 92 13.49 -14.26 -0.97
CA GLY A 92 13.45 -13.48 0.26
C GLY A 92 12.73 -14.28 1.34
N MET A 93 11.55 -14.79 1.01
CA MET A 93 10.74 -15.62 1.90
C MET A 93 11.49 -16.87 2.36
N ALA A 94 12.19 -17.57 1.46
CA ALA A 94 13.01 -18.74 1.79
C ALA A 94 14.13 -18.44 2.81
N ASN A 95 14.55 -17.18 2.90
CA ASN A 95 15.61 -16.71 3.78
C ASN A 95 15.10 -15.82 4.93
N GLY A 96 13.79 -15.81 5.18
CA GLY A 96 13.18 -15.06 6.30
C GLY A 96 13.06 -13.56 6.07
N TYR A 97 13.14 -13.08 4.83
CA TYR A 97 12.97 -11.69 4.45
C TYR A 97 11.67 -11.45 3.66
N ARG A 98 11.01 -10.32 3.92
CA ARG A 98 9.86 -9.85 3.12
C ARG A 98 10.29 -8.69 2.24
N PHE A 99 10.69 -9.00 1.01
CA PHE A 99 10.93 -7.98 -0.02
C PHE A 99 9.79 -8.02 -1.02
N ALA A 100 9.28 -6.86 -1.44
CA ALA A 100 8.45 -6.77 -2.64
C ALA A 100 9.19 -7.45 -3.79
N ALA A 101 8.49 -8.23 -4.61
CA ALA A 101 9.08 -8.76 -5.82
C ALA A 101 8.97 -7.74 -6.96
N ASP A 102 9.83 -7.88 -7.97
CA ASP A 102 9.63 -7.24 -9.26
C ASP A 102 8.60 -8.08 -10.04
N PRO A 103 7.44 -7.53 -10.44
CA PRO A 103 6.42 -8.24 -11.20
C PRO A 103 6.92 -8.85 -12.51
N MET A 104 8.02 -8.33 -13.08
CA MET A 104 8.63 -8.83 -14.32
C MET A 104 9.67 -9.93 -14.08
N VAL A 105 10.02 -10.21 -12.84
CA VAL A 105 10.94 -11.30 -12.47
C VAL A 105 10.13 -12.42 -11.84
N TRP A 106 9.67 -13.34 -12.68
CA TRP A 106 8.70 -14.34 -12.29
C TRP A 106 9.00 -15.72 -12.86
N LYS A 107 8.41 -16.74 -12.24
CA LYS A 107 8.39 -18.12 -12.73
C LYS A 107 7.07 -18.78 -12.37
N MET A 108 6.53 -19.54 -13.31
CA MET A 108 5.47 -20.50 -13.01
C MET A 108 6.10 -21.83 -12.62
N VAL A 109 5.73 -22.36 -11.45
CA VAL A 109 6.14 -23.70 -10.99
C VAL A 109 4.86 -24.44 -10.62
N ASP A 110 4.61 -25.57 -11.28
CA ASP A 110 3.41 -26.39 -11.09
C ASP A 110 2.09 -25.60 -11.14
N GLY A 111 2.03 -24.60 -12.03
CA GLY A 111 0.85 -23.74 -12.21
C GLY A 111 0.69 -22.63 -11.17
N LYS A 112 1.62 -22.49 -10.21
CA LYS A 112 1.65 -21.40 -9.23
C LYS A 112 2.66 -20.33 -9.62
N LEU A 113 2.29 -19.06 -9.46
CA LEU A 113 3.13 -17.90 -9.74
C LEU A 113 4.08 -17.61 -8.58
N TYR A 114 5.37 -17.56 -8.88
CA TYR A 114 6.43 -17.11 -7.98
C TYR A 114 7.09 -15.86 -8.55
N LEU A 115 7.31 -14.87 -7.68
CA LEU A 115 7.94 -13.60 -8.05
C LEU A 115 9.26 -13.46 -7.28
N ASN A 116 10.24 -12.78 -7.85
CA ASN A 116 11.52 -12.51 -7.20
C ASN A 116 11.91 -11.04 -7.31
N PHE A 117 12.77 -10.59 -6.41
CA PHE A 117 13.18 -9.18 -6.33
C PHE A 117 14.01 -8.71 -7.54
N SER A 118 14.78 -9.61 -8.15
CA SER A 118 15.62 -9.30 -9.32
C SER A 118 15.98 -10.59 -10.06
N GLN A 119 16.39 -10.47 -11.33
CA GLN A 119 16.82 -11.63 -12.12
C GLN A 119 17.91 -12.45 -11.42
N LYS A 120 18.87 -11.77 -10.78
CA LYS A 120 19.95 -12.47 -10.06
C LYS A 120 19.43 -13.21 -8.83
N VAL A 121 18.44 -12.65 -8.14
CA VAL A 121 17.79 -13.31 -7.00
C VAL A 121 16.98 -14.51 -7.48
N GLN A 122 16.31 -14.41 -8.63
CA GLN A 122 15.61 -15.54 -9.25
C GLN A 122 16.58 -16.67 -9.62
N GLU A 123 17.73 -16.37 -10.23
CA GLU A 123 18.76 -17.39 -10.51
C GLU A 123 19.17 -18.14 -9.23
N ASN A 124 19.49 -17.41 -8.15
CA ASN A 124 19.86 -18.02 -6.87
C ASN A 124 18.71 -18.84 -6.25
N TRP A 125 17.47 -18.39 -6.44
CA TRP A 125 16.29 -19.13 -6.01
C TRP A 125 16.14 -20.45 -6.76
N GLU A 126 16.45 -20.45 -8.06
CA GLU A 126 16.34 -21.61 -8.93
C GLU A 126 17.44 -22.66 -8.69
N ASP A 127 18.61 -22.27 -8.17
CA ASP A 127 19.73 -23.18 -7.86
C ASP A 127 19.31 -24.35 -6.95
N THR A 128 18.45 -24.09 -5.97
CA THR A 128 17.86 -25.10 -5.07
C THR A 128 16.35 -24.93 -4.97
N LEU A 129 15.69 -24.83 -6.14
CA LEU A 129 14.28 -24.47 -6.27
C LEU A 129 13.34 -25.16 -5.27
N SER A 130 13.35 -26.49 -5.21
CA SER A 130 12.44 -27.25 -4.33
C SER A 130 12.68 -26.96 -2.85
N GLU A 131 13.93 -26.90 -2.42
CA GLU A 131 14.28 -26.58 -1.03
C GLU A 131 13.91 -25.13 -0.68
N ASN A 132 14.10 -24.20 -1.60
CA ASN A 132 13.76 -22.80 -1.39
C ASN A 132 12.24 -22.61 -1.32
N ILE A 133 11.46 -23.33 -2.13
CA ILE A 133 10.00 -23.33 -2.02
C ILE A 133 9.56 -23.91 -0.67
N GLU A 134 10.13 -25.03 -0.23
CA GLU A 134 9.79 -25.62 1.07
C GLU A 134 10.07 -24.65 2.24
N LYS A 135 11.26 -24.04 2.26
CA LYS A 135 11.62 -23.03 3.28
C LYS A 135 10.68 -21.83 3.24
N ALA A 136 10.37 -21.33 2.05
CA ALA A 136 9.50 -20.18 1.88
C ALA A 136 8.06 -20.48 2.27
N ASN A 137 7.54 -21.68 2.01
CA ASN A 137 6.22 -22.13 2.48
C ASN A 137 6.15 -22.15 4.01
N ILE A 138 7.17 -22.72 4.67
CA ILE A 138 7.25 -22.74 6.14
C ILE A 138 7.27 -21.31 6.70
N ALA A 139 8.08 -20.42 6.12
CA ALA A 139 8.16 -19.04 6.54
C ALA A 139 6.85 -18.29 6.28
N TRP A 140 6.21 -18.52 5.12
CA TRP A 140 4.94 -17.89 4.75
C TRP A 140 3.82 -18.30 5.70
N ASP A 141 3.68 -19.58 6.03
CA ASP A 141 2.64 -20.06 6.94
C ASP A 141 2.72 -19.45 8.34
N GLN A 142 3.92 -19.07 8.79
CA GLN A 142 4.12 -18.43 10.08
C GLN A 142 3.70 -16.96 10.09
N ILE A 143 3.67 -16.31 8.93
CA ILE A 143 3.66 -14.85 8.85
C ILE A 143 2.54 -14.30 7.94
N LYS A 144 1.86 -15.13 7.16
CA LYS A 144 0.80 -14.70 6.22
C LYS A 144 -0.38 -13.99 6.91
N ASP A 145 -0.65 -14.34 8.17
CA ASP A 145 -1.77 -13.80 8.95
C ASP A 145 -1.39 -12.53 9.74
N ASP A 146 -0.14 -12.07 9.68
CA ASP A 146 0.30 -10.81 10.31
C ASP A 146 -0.27 -9.56 9.62
N GLY A 147 -1.12 -9.73 8.60
CA GLY A 147 -1.59 -8.68 7.72
C GLY A 147 -0.52 -8.26 6.70
N PRO A 148 -0.86 -7.40 5.72
CA PRO A 148 0.10 -6.92 4.73
C PRO A 148 1.11 -5.97 5.39
N ASP A 149 2.16 -6.52 5.99
CA ASP A 149 3.25 -5.70 6.50
C ASP A 149 4.23 -5.38 5.35
N ALA A 150 4.05 -4.16 4.82
CA ALA A 150 4.98 -3.36 4.01
C ALA A 150 5.28 -3.82 2.56
N SER A 151 4.56 -3.25 1.57
CA SER A 151 5.20 -2.62 0.39
C SER A 151 4.22 -2.03 -0.64
N VAL A 152 3.37 -1.07 -0.24
CA VAL A 152 3.01 -0.01 -1.20
C VAL A 152 4.14 0.97 -1.07
N PHE A 153 4.91 1.15 -2.14
CA PHE A 153 5.66 2.39 -2.22
C PHE A 153 4.64 3.53 -2.27
N GLY A 154 4.69 4.47 -1.32
CA GLY A 154 3.71 5.54 -1.21
C GLY A 154 3.45 6.21 -2.56
N VAL A 155 2.18 6.46 -2.87
CA VAL A 155 1.73 6.92 -4.20
C VAL A 155 2.19 5.99 -5.32
N GLN A 156 2.09 4.68 -5.08
CA GLN A 156 2.36 3.61 -6.04
C GLN A 156 3.76 3.72 -6.68
N GLY A 157 4.76 4.20 -5.93
CA GLY A 157 6.15 4.31 -6.38
C GLY A 157 6.47 5.52 -7.26
N TYR A 158 5.57 6.51 -7.34
CA TYR A 158 5.88 7.80 -7.95
C TYR A 158 6.67 8.70 -6.99
N ASP A 159 7.59 9.47 -7.57
CA ASP A 159 8.40 10.45 -6.86
C ASP A 159 7.53 11.64 -6.43
N LEU A 160 7.32 11.78 -5.11
CA LEU A 160 6.51 12.86 -4.55
C LEU A 160 7.03 14.28 -4.86
N VAL A 161 8.36 14.44 -5.04
CA VAL A 161 8.96 15.73 -5.39
C VAL A 161 8.67 16.09 -6.85
N SER A 162 8.58 15.09 -7.74
CA SER A 162 8.35 15.31 -9.17
C SER A 162 6.99 15.95 -9.47
N TYR A 163 5.94 15.66 -8.68
CA TYR A 163 4.62 16.27 -8.86
C TYR A 163 4.64 17.80 -8.81
N LEU A 164 5.46 18.40 -7.95
CA LEU A 164 5.57 19.86 -7.85
C LEU A 164 6.31 20.49 -9.04
N SER A 165 7.04 19.70 -9.83
CA SER A 165 7.61 20.15 -11.11
C SER A 165 6.61 20.08 -12.27
N GLY A 166 5.41 19.54 -12.04
CA GLY A 166 4.33 19.42 -13.03
C GLY A 166 4.37 18.14 -13.87
N GLU A 167 5.39 17.30 -13.70
CA GLU A 167 5.53 16.02 -14.40
C GLU A 167 5.78 14.90 -13.38
N PRO A 168 4.79 14.05 -13.07
CA PRO A 168 4.98 12.94 -12.14
C PRO A 168 5.88 11.88 -12.79
N LYS A 169 6.94 11.50 -12.08
CA LYS A 169 7.91 10.51 -12.54
C LYS A 169 7.94 9.30 -11.62
N ARG A 170 8.23 8.14 -12.20
CA ARG A 170 8.47 6.92 -11.43
C ARG A 170 9.78 7.04 -10.67
N GLY A 171 9.76 6.64 -9.41
CA GLY A 171 10.96 6.54 -8.60
C GLY A 171 11.72 5.24 -8.84
N SER A 172 12.94 5.17 -8.32
CA SER A 172 13.81 4.00 -8.41
C SER A 172 14.03 3.40 -7.02
N THR A 173 14.13 2.07 -6.95
CA THR A 173 14.56 1.36 -5.73
C THR A 173 15.99 1.70 -5.30
N ALA A 174 16.80 2.33 -6.16
CA ALA A 174 18.10 2.87 -5.78
C ALA A 174 18.00 4.11 -4.84
N TYR A 175 16.83 4.77 -4.80
CA TYR A 175 16.60 6.00 -4.05
C TYR A 175 15.32 5.88 -3.21
N LEU A 176 15.44 5.28 -2.03
CA LEU A 176 14.34 4.99 -1.10
C LEU A 176 14.39 5.91 0.12
N ALA A 177 13.24 6.43 0.57
CA ALA A 177 13.13 7.02 1.91
C ALA A 177 11.92 6.44 2.64
N LYS A 178 12.05 6.15 3.94
CA LYS A 178 10.93 5.72 4.80
C LYS A 178 10.45 6.89 5.64
N TYR A 179 9.14 7.13 5.67
CA TYR A 179 8.52 8.17 6.48
C TYR A 179 7.14 7.73 6.96
N LYS A 180 6.88 7.82 8.28
CA LYS A 180 5.63 7.37 8.93
C LYS A 180 5.19 5.96 8.50
N GLY A 181 6.10 4.99 8.59
CA GLY A 181 5.83 3.61 8.22
C GLY A 181 5.82 3.31 6.71
N VAL A 182 5.64 4.33 5.85
CA VAL A 182 5.56 4.18 4.39
C VAL A 182 6.93 4.36 3.74
N THR A 183 7.24 3.53 2.74
CA THR A 183 8.44 3.67 1.89
C THR A 183 8.10 4.45 0.63
N TYR A 184 8.90 5.45 0.26
CA TYR A 184 8.73 6.25 -0.96
C TYR A 184 9.93 6.07 -1.90
N LEU A 185 9.66 6.07 -3.21
CA LEU A 185 10.69 6.01 -4.26
C LEU A 185 10.95 7.40 -4.83
N PHE A 186 12.18 7.64 -5.27
CA PHE A 186 12.57 8.89 -5.94
C PHE A 186 13.27 8.61 -7.25
N GLU A 187 13.06 9.45 -8.26
CA GLU A 187 13.67 9.35 -9.58
C GLU A 187 15.20 9.40 -9.47
N ASN A 188 15.69 10.23 -8.55
CA ASN A 188 17.10 10.51 -8.38
C ASN A 188 17.46 10.84 -6.92
N ARG A 189 18.78 10.83 -6.61
CA ARG A 189 19.31 11.14 -5.28
C ARG A 189 18.91 12.53 -4.78
N GLN A 190 18.80 13.52 -5.69
CA GLN A 190 18.47 14.89 -5.32
C GLN A 190 17.04 14.99 -4.82
N ASN A 191 16.07 14.39 -5.51
CA ASN A 191 14.66 14.35 -5.09
C ASN A 191 14.50 13.64 -3.75
N LYS A 192 15.17 12.49 -3.56
CA LYS A 192 15.22 11.82 -2.25
C LYS A 192 15.69 12.76 -1.14
N SER A 193 16.84 13.43 -1.34
CA SER A 193 17.38 14.36 -0.34
C SER A 193 16.46 15.55 -0.10
N THR A 194 15.79 16.04 -1.13
CA THR A 194 14.78 17.11 -1.03
C THR A 194 13.58 16.67 -0.19
N PHE A 195 13.07 15.45 -0.40
CA PHE A 195 12.00 14.89 0.41
C PHE A 195 12.42 14.70 1.87
N GLU A 196 13.59 14.11 2.12
CA GLU A 196 14.07 13.83 3.50
C GLU A 196 14.26 15.09 4.35
N LYS A 197 14.47 16.26 3.73
CA LYS A 197 14.58 17.54 4.45
C LYS A 197 13.24 18.05 4.96
N ASP A 198 12.15 17.78 4.24
CA ASP A 198 10.81 18.24 4.60
C ASP A 198 9.73 17.29 4.04
N PRO A 199 9.55 16.09 4.60
CA PRO A 199 8.65 15.09 4.03
C PRO A 199 7.18 15.54 3.98
N GLU A 200 6.72 16.25 5.02
CA GLU A 200 5.32 16.68 5.17
C GLU A 200 4.83 17.57 4.03
N LYS A 201 5.74 18.36 3.45
CA LYS A 201 5.48 19.21 2.29
C LYS A 201 5.05 18.39 1.07
N TYR A 202 5.66 17.24 0.84
CA TYR A 202 5.47 16.45 -0.38
C TYR A 202 4.45 15.33 -0.24
N LEU A 203 4.08 14.96 1.00
CA LEU A 203 3.06 13.95 1.21
C LEU A 203 1.74 14.33 0.50
N PRO A 204 1.04 13.39 -0.14
CA PRO A 204 -0.28 13.66 -0.69
C PRO A 204 -1.27 14.03 0.41
N ALA A 205 -2.26 14.84 0.07
CA ALA A 205 -3.47 14.98 0.86
C ALA A 205 -4.11 13.60 1.05
N TYR A 206 -4.72 13.42 2.22
CA TYR A 206 -5.46 12.21 2.56
C TYR A 206 -4.66 10.91 2.36
N GLY A 207 -3.34 10.95 2.58
CA GLY A 207 -2.49 9.75 2.53
C GLY A 207 -2.41 9.08 1.15
N GLY A 208 -2.81 9.77 0.07
CA GLY A 208 -2.82 9.21 -1.28
C GLY A 208 -4.15 8.55 -1.67
N TYR A 209 -5.18 8.66 -0.84
CA TYR A 209 -6.55 8.31 -1.23
C TYR A 209 -7.16 9.39 -2.13
N CYS A 210 -8.18 9.00 -2.90
CA CYS A 210 -8.95 9.87 -3.77
C CYS A 210 -9.59 11.01 -2.96
N ALA A 211 -9.23 12.25 -3.29
CA ALA A 211 -9.71 13.45 -2.62
C ALA A 211 -11.24 13.60 -2.67
N TYR A 212 -11.88 13.21 -3.78
CA TYR A 212 -13.34 13.19 -3.88
C TYR A 212 -13.97 12.05 -3.09
N GLY A 213 -13.37 10.85 -3.13
CA GLY A 213 -13.81 9.74 -2.29
C GLY A 213 -13.87 10.16 -0.82
N VAL A 214 -12.81 10.80 -0.34
CA VAL A 214 -12.74 11.31 1.02
C VAL A 214 -13.79 12.39 1.27
N SER A 215 -14.06 13.28 0.32
CA SER A 215 -15.09 14.32 0.47
C SER A 215 -16.52 13.78 0.61
N VAL A 216 -16.75 12.51 0.24
CA VAL A 216 -18.01 11.80 0.42
C VAL A 216 -17.92 10.65 1.44
N GLY A 217 -16.87 10.66 2.29
CA GLY A 217 -16.73 9.72 3.40
C GLY A 217 -16.30 8.31 2.99
N GLN A 218 -15.59 8.16 1.87
CA GLN A 218 -15.11 6.88 1.36
C GLN A 218 -13.57 6.88 1.16
N LYS A 219 -12.93 5.72 1.33
CA LYS A 219 -11.48 5.54 1.07
C LYS A 219 -11.31 4.74 -0.23
N PHE A 220 -10.97 5.43 -1.32
CA PHE A 220 -10.55 4.79 -2.58
C PHE A 220 -9.10 5.18 -2.88
N VAL A 221 -8.27 4.26 -3.35
CA VAL A 221 -6.88 4.58 -3.74
C VAL A 221 -6.90 5.60 -4.89
N GLY A 222 -6.10 6.66 -4.78
CA GLY A 222 -5.96 7.63 -5.87
C GLY A 222 -5.03 7.10 -6.96
N ASP A 223 -5.38 7.34 -8.22
CA ASP A 223 -4.50 7.08 -9.36
C ASP A 223 -3.40 8.17 -9.40
N PRO A 224 -2.10 7.80 -9.38
CA PRO A 224 -0.98 8.74 -9.42
C PRO A 224 -0.94 9.60 -10.70
N MET A 225 -1.61 9.19 -11.78
CA MET A 225 -1.72 9.94 -13.03
C MET A 225 -2.97 10.82 -13.10
N VAL A 226 -3.84 10.75 -12.08
CA VAL A 226 -5.04 11.55 -11.95
C VAL A 226 -4.90 12.43 -10.72
N TRP A 227 -4.11 13.50 -10.87
CA TRP A 227 -3.70 14.34 -9.76
C TRP A 227 -3.91 15.82 -10.06
N LYS A 228 -3.86 16.64 -9.00
CA LYS A 228 -3.78 18.10 -9.08
C LYS A 228 -2.97 18.64 -7.90
N ILE A 229 -2.17 19.68 -8.14
CA ILE A 229 -1.61 20.50 -7.06
C ILE A 229 -2.59 21.63 -6.76
N VAL A 230 -2.96 21.79 -5.50
CA VAL A 230 -3.77 22.91 -5.01
C VAL A 230 -3.07 23.43 -3.75
N ASP A 231 -2.71 24.71 -3.74
CA ASP A 231 -1.96 25.35 -2.65
C ASP A 231 -0.73 24.54 -2.22
N ASP A 232 0.13 24.19 -3.19
CA ASP A 232 1.35 23.38 -3.03
C ASP A 232 1.13 21.96 -2.47
N LYS A 233 -0.11 21.48 -2.37
CA LYS A 233 -0.44 20.13 -1.90
C LYS A 233 -0.92 19.23 -3.03
N LEU A 234 -0.40 18.00 -3.06
CA LEU A 234 -0.80 16.97 -4.01
C LEU A 234 -2.13 16.32 -3.62
N TYR A 235 -3.11 16.37 -4.52
CA TYR A 235 -4.38 15.64 -4.42
C TYR A 235 -4.46 14.62 -5.54
N LEU A 236 -4.84 13.39 -5.21
CA LEU A 236 -5.09 12.31 -6.17
C LEU A 236 -6.59 12.07 -6.30
N ASN A 237 -7.05 11.59 -7.45
CA ASN A 237 -8.41 11.16 -7.68
C ASN A 237 -8.41 9.73 -8.23
N LEU A 238 -9.54 9.03 -8.07
CA LEU A 238 -9.69 7.65 -8.49
C LEU A 238 -9.48 7.48 -10.01
N ASP A 239 -10.11 8.37 -10.79
CA ASP A 239 -10.05 8.38 -12.25
C ASP A 239 -10.36 9.78 -12.80
N LYS A 240 -10.22 9.98 -14.12
CA LYS A 240 -10.44 11.27 -14.78
C LYS A 240 -11.90 11.78 -14.68
N LYS A 241 -12.89 10.89 -14.63
CA LYS A 241 -14.30 11.27 -14.46
C LYS A 241 -14.53 11.81 -13.05
N ILE A 242 -14.03 11.11 -12.03
CA ILE A 242 -14.10 11.53 -10.63
C ILE A 242 -13.27 12.81 -10.40
N GLN A 243 -12.13 12.96 -11.06
CA GLN A 243 -11.37 14.22 -11.05
C GLN A 243 -12.19 15.37 -11.65
N GLY A 244 -12.96 15.11 -12.70
CA GLY A 244 -13.91 16.07 -13.27
C GLY A 244 -14.92 16.55 -12.24
N VAL A 245 -15.62 15.63 -11.58
CA VAL A 245 -16.59 15.95 -10.51
C VAL A 245 -15.93 16.68 -9.36
N TRP A 246 -14.75 16.23 -8.92
CA TRP A 246 -13.99 16.90 -7.88
C TRP A 246 -13.63 18.35 -8.25
N SER A 247 -13.32 18.57 -9.53
CA SER A 247 -12.87 19.86 -10.06
C SER A 247 -13.99 20.90 -10.20
N GLU A 248 -15.27 20.50 -10.14
CA GLU A 248 -16.41 21.42 -10.20
C GLU A 248 -16.42 22.42 -9.03
N ASP A 249 -15.97 21.99 -7.84
CA ASP A 249 -15.88 22.82 -6.64
C ASP A 249 -14.77 22.32 -5.71
N ILE A 250 -13.52 22.54 -6.13
CA ILE A 250 -12.32 22.12 -5.39
C ILE A 250 -12.31 22.64 -3.94
N PRO A 251 -12.54 23.95 -3.67
CA PRO A 251 -12.47 24.47 -2.31
C PRO A 251 -13.46 23.80 -1.35
N ASN A 252 -14.70 23.58 -1.80
CA ASN A 252 -15.72 22.91 -0.98
C ASN A 252 -15.45 21.41 -0.83
N ASN A 253 -14.99 20.74 -1.89
CA ASN A 253 -14.64 19.32 -1.82
C ASN A 253 -13.48 19.07 -0.85
N ILE A 254 -12.45 19.92 -0.85
CA ILE A 254 -11.36 19.87 0.14
C ILE A 254 -11.93 20.10 1.55
N LYS A 255 -12.75 21.13 1.74
CA LYS A 255 -13.36 21.42 3.06
C LYS A 255 -14.15 20.22 3.61
N LYS A 256 -14.94 19.55 2.77
CA LYS A 256 -15.67 18.33 3.15
C LYS A 256 -14.71 17.19 3.47
N ALA A 257 -13.73 16.95 2.60
CA ALA A 257 -12.74 15.90 2.79
C ALA A 257 -11.92 16.10 4.07
N ASP A 258 -11.58 17.33 4.45
CA ASP A 258 -10.86 17.62 5.70
C ASP A 258 -11.67 17.28 6.95
N VAL A 259 -13.00 17.36 6.88
CA VAL A 259 -13.91 16.92 7.94
C VAL A 259 -13.97 15.40 7.97
N GLU A 260 -14.29 14.79 6.82
CA GLU A 260 -14.47 13.34 6.73
C GLU A 260 -13.19 12.56 7.01
N TRP A 261 -12.03 13.10 6.60
CA TRP A 261 -10.74 12.46 6.84
C TRP A 261 -10.44 12.25 8.32
N LYS A 262 -10.93 13.14 9.19
CA LYS A 262 -10.81 12.98 10.65
C LYS A 262 -11.66 11.81 11.15
N ASN A 263 -12.82 11.58 10.55
CA ASN A 263 -13.70 10.46 10.89
C ASN A 263 -13.14 9.13 10.37
N LEU A 264 -12.65 9.15 9.13
CA LEU A 264 -12.12 7.98 8.44
C LEU A 264 -10.81 7.46 9.03
N LYS A 265 -10.04 8.30 9.72
CA LYS A 265 -8.79 7.91 10.42
C LYS A 265 -9.01 7.18 11.75
N ASN A 266 -10.25 7.14 12.23
CA ASN A 266 -10.59 6.56 13.52
C ASN A 266 -11.43 5.27 13.40
N ASN A 267 -11.67 4.81 12.17
CA ASN A 267 -12.49 3.65 11.81
C ASN A 267 -11.68 2.71 10.92
#